data_AF-A0A8S4MMG3-F1
#
_entry.id   AF-A0A8S4MMG3-F1
#
_cell.length_a   1.000
_cell.length_b   1.000
_cell.length_c   1.000
_cell.angle_alpha   90.00
_cell.angle_beta   90.00
_cell.angle_gamma   90.00
#
_symmetry.space_group_name_H-M   'P 1'
#
loop_
_entity.id
_entity.type
_entity.pdbx_description
1 polymer ?
#
loop_
_entity_poly.entity_id
_entity_poly.type
_entity_poly.pdbx_seq_one_letter_code
_entity_poly.pdbx_strand_id
1 'polypeptide(L)'
;MRVELLAISALAVAFTGSTTAISGWTSWFDLNDPIAGHDRELLADILGLYQKKVCHSPVLIQAETTAGVPALDTNQVLRTFSADRGLECYNSDQPGYPFSQPCEDYKSTVTGLHGGNGCHVTSPVEVVPNDEFGRAPTRSRYMVAGTVSDR
;
A
#
# COMPACT_ATOMS: atom_id res chain seq x y z
N MET A 1 -24.81 34.15 -51.50
CA MET A 1 -24.77 33.90 -50.05
C MET A 1 -23.47 33.15 -49.78
N ARG A 2 -22.58 33.73 -48.98
CA ARG A 2 -21.35 33.07 -48.53
C ARG A 2 -21.71 32.19 -47.33
N VAL A 3 -21.29 30.94 -47.36
CA VAL A 3 -21.04 30.16 -46.14
C VAL A 3 -19.70 29.48 -46.36
N GLU A 4 -18.65 30.07 -45.80
CA GLU A 4 -17.42 29.36 -45.52
C GLU A 4 -17.65 28.52 -44.27
N LEU A 5 -17.29 27.24 -44.30
CA LEU A 5 -16.99 26.49 -43.09
C LEU A 5 -15.55 26.01 -43.18
N LEU A 6 -14.75 26.54 -42.26
CA LEU A 6 -13.33 26.31 -42.06
C LEU A 6 -13.03 24.82 -41.84
N ALA A 7 -12.03 24.29 -42.54
CA ALA A 7 -11.42 23.02 -42.25
C ALA A 7 -10.69 23.11 -40.90
N ILE A 8 -11.24 22.49 -39.85
CA ILE A 8 -10.50 22.27 -38.61
C ILE A 8 -9.82 20.91 -38.77
N SER A 9 -8.56 20.91 -39.19
CA SER A 9 -7.70 19.73 -39.14
C SER A 9 -7.49 19.36 -37.68
N ALA A 10 -8.24 18.38 -37.19
CA ALA A 10 -7.94 17.74 -35.92
C ALA A 10 -6.67 16.89 -36.10
N LEU A 11 -5.49 17.48 -35.87
CA LEU A 11 -4.37 16.68 -35.41
C LEU A 11 -4.76 16.17 -34.03
N ALA A 12 -5.25 14.93 -33.98
CA ALA A 12 -5.29 14.16 -32.76
C ALA A 12 -3.83 13.96 -32.34
N VAL A 13 -3.33 14.83 -31.46
CA VAL A 13 -2.12 14.52 -30.69
C VAL A 13 -2.55 13.42 -29.73
N ALA A 14 -2.39 12.17 -30.16
CA ALA A 14 -2.38 11.06 -29.24
C ALA A 14 -1.17 11.28 -28.33
N PHE A 15 -1.39 11.81 -27.13
CA PHE A 15 -0.42 11.70 -26.05
C PHE A 15 -0.36 10.22 -25.68
N THR A 16 0.37 9.42 -26.46
CA THR A 16 0.81 8.08 -26.05
C THR A 16 1.93 8.23 -25.04
N GLY A 17 1.68 9.00 -23.99
CA GLY A 17 2.51 8.98 -22.79
C GLY A 17 2.11 7.76 -21.98
N SER A 18 2.52 6.57 -22.41
CA SER A 18 2.59 5.44 -21.49
C SER A 18 3.71 5.77 -20.52
N THR A 19 3.41 6.59 -19.51
CA THR A 19 4.32 6.79 -18.38
C THR A 19 4.35 5.47 -17.65
N THR A 20 5.35 4.64 -17.93
CA THR A 20 5.67 3.49 -17.09
C THR A 20 5.86 4.00 -15.67
N ALA A 21 4.85 3.82 -14.83
CA ALA A 21 4.95 4.10 -13.41
C ALA A 21 5.97 3.11 -12.84
N ILE A 22 7.05 3.61 -12.26
CA ILE A 22 8.03 2.76 -11.59
C ILE A 22 7.47 2.50 -10.20
N SER A 23 7.16 1.25 -9.89
CA SER A 23 6.75 0.83 -8.54
C SER A 23 7.88 0.04 -7.88
N GLY A 24 8.16 0.31 -6.61
CA GLY A 24 9.12 -0.44 -5.81
C GLY A 24 8.63 -0.59 -4.37
N TRP A 25 8.96 -1.72 -3.75
CA TRP A 25 8.76 -1.91 -2.32
C TRP A 25 9.86 -1.22 -1.52
N THR A 26 9.50 -0.67 -0.37
CA THR A 26 10.47 -0.18 0.60
C THR A 26 11.20 -1.36 1.27
N SER A 27 12.26 -1.05 2.01
CA SER A 27 12.70 -1.95 3.08
C SER A 27 11.55 -2.23 4.05
N TRP A 28 11.67 -3.33 4.81
CA TRP A 28 10.79 -3.62 5.93
C TRP A 28 11.05 -2.64 7.08
N PHE A 29 9.98 -2.19 7.71
CA PHE A 29 9.94 -1.34 8.89
C PHE A 29 9.40 -2.15 10.06
N ASP A 30 10.09 -2.05 11.18
CA ASP A 30 9.87 -2.76 12.44
C ASP A 30 10.23 -1.74 13.53
N LEU A 31 9.25 -0.91 13.89
CA LEU A 31 9.43 0.30 14.68
C LEU A 31 8.99 0.12 16.13
N ASN A 32 8.07 -0.80 16.39
CA ASN A 32 7.58 -1.08 17.73
C ASN A 32 7.61 -2.58 18.00
N ASP A 33 7.95 -2.95 19.24
CA ASP A 33 7.86 -4.33 19.71
C ASP A 33 6.56 -4.50 20.54
N PRO A 34 5.99 -5.72 20.64
CA PRO A 34 4.73 -5.99 21.37
C PRO A 34 4.79 -5.82 22.90
N ILE A 35 5.84 -5.19 23.44
CA ILE A 35 6.13 -5.03 24.88
C ILE A 35 5.05 -4.23 25.61
N ALA A 36 4.41 -3.27 24.93
CA ALA A 36 3.38 -2.39 25.51
C ALA A 36 1.94 -2.90 25.33
N GLY A 37 1.77 -4.19 25.06
CA GLY A 37 0.46 -4.82 24.86
C GLY A 37 -0.20 -4.48 23.52
N HIS A 38 0.58 -3.97 22.59
CA HIS A 38 0.21 -3.69 21.21
C HIS A 38 1.47 -3.67 20.37
N ASP A 39 1.29 -3.91 19.08
CA ASP A 39 2.34 -3.74 18.09
C ASP A 39 1.82 -2.86 16.93
N ARG A 40 2.63 -1.93 16.45
CA ARG A 40 2.22 -0.89 15.50
C ARG A 40 3.33 -0.51 14.53
N GLU A 41 3.03 -0.69 13.26
CA GLU A 41 3.83 -0.21 12.14
C GLU A 41 3.07 0.90 11.39
N LEU A 42 2.93 2.07 12.03
CA LEU A 42 2.15 3.18 11.49
C LEU A 42 2.89 3.90 10.36
N LEU A 43 2.17 4.19 9.27
CA LEU A 43 2.73 4.96 8.15
C LEU A 43 3.21 6.35 8.60
N ALA A 44 2.48 6.99 9.52
CA ALA A 44 2.86 8.31 10.03
C ALA A 44 4.22 8.30 10.75
N ASP A 45 4.50 7.25 11.54
CA ASP A 45 5.76 7.10 12.26
C ASP A 45 6.91 6.76 11.29
N ILE A 46 6.65 5.86 10.34
CA ILE A 46 7.56 5.53 9.24
C ILE A 46 7.92 6.78 8.44
N LEU A 47 6.93 7.59 8.05
CA LEU A 47 7.16 8.86 7.34
C LEU A 47 7.96 9.83 8.20
N GLY A 48 7.68 9.93 9.51
CA GLY A 48 8.42 10.78 10.43
C GLY A 48 9.92 10.48 10.44
N LEU A 49 10.29 9.18 10.45
CA LEU A 49 11.67 8.70 10.51
C LEU A 49 12.35 8.60 9.13
N TYR A 50 11.60 8.32 8.07
CA TYR A 50 12.12 7.96 6.74
C TYR A 50 11.54 8.80 5.58
N GLN A 51 11.22 10.07 5.83
CA GLN A 51 10.54 11.03 4.94
C GLN A 51 10.88 10.98 3.44
N LYS A 52 12.14 10.71 3.06
CA LYS A 52 12.59 10.68 1.65
C LYS A 52 12.66 9.28 1.02
N LYS A 53 12.42 8.24 1.81
CA LYS A 53 12.51 6.83 1.39
C LYS A 53 11.14 6.19 1.18
N VAL A 54 10.07 6.85 1.63
CA VAL A 54 8.70 6.32 1.61
C VAL A 54 7.78 7.35 0.96
N CYS A 55 6.87 6.88 0.12
CA CYS A 55 5.84 7.73 -0.46
C CYS A 55 4.87 8.20 0.62
N HIS A 56 4.45 9.47 0.59
CA HIS A 56 3.43 9.99 1.51
C HIS A 56 2.08 9.29 1.35
N SER A 57 1.79 8.80 0.14
CA SER A 57 0.59 8.05 -0.20
C SER A 57 0.98 6.73 -0.89
N PRO A 58 1.39 5.70 -0.13
CA PRO A 58 1.64 4.38 -0.70
C PRO A 58 0.33 3.76 -1.21
N VAL A 59 0.43 2.87 -2.18
CA VAL A 59 -0.72 2.21 -2.83
C VAL A 59 -1.01 0.83 -2.25
N LEU A 60 0.01 0.10 -1.81
CA LEU A 60 -0.14 -1.22 -1.18
C LEU A 60 0.75 -1.33 0.06
N ILE A 61 0.32 -2.16 1.00
CA ILE A 61 1.09 -2.59 2.17
C ILE A 61 1.18 -4.11 2.22
N GLN A 62 2.31 -4.61 2.70
CA GLN A 62 2.51 -5.98 3.16
C GLN A 62 2.96 -5.95 4.62
N ALA A 63 2.56 -6.97 5.38
CA ALA A 63 3.03 -7.18 6.74
C ALA A 63 3.26 -8.67 7.00
N GLU A 64 4.29 -8.97 7.79
CA GLU A 64 4.60 -10.30 8.31
C GLU A 64 5.16 -10.16 9.72
N THR A 65 5.11 -11.24 10.51
CA THR A 65 5.80 -11.28 11.78
C THR A 65 7.32 -11.23 11.57
N THR A 66 8.10 -10.88 12.59
CA THR A 66 9.56 -10.94 12.52
C THR A 66 10.08 -12.36 12.28
N ALA A 67 9.27 -13.38 12.58
CA ALA A 67 9.49 -14.78 12.24
C ALA A 67 9.11 -15.17 10.79
N GLY A 68 8.57 -14.24 9.99
CA GLY A 68 8.23 -14.44 8.58
C GLY A 68 6.85 -15.05 8.31
N VAL A 69 5.93 -15.01 9.29
CA VAL A 69 4.54 -15.43 9.08
C VAL A 69 3.74 -14.27 8.53
N PRO A 70 3.10 -14.37 7.34
CA PRO A 70 2.28 -13.29 6.80
C PRO A 70 1.18 -12.86 7.79
N ALA A 71 0.91 -11.55 7.89
CA ALA A 71 0.02 -11.03 8.93
C ALA A 71 -1.43 -11.55 8.81
N LEU A 72 -1.90 -11.89 7.61
CA LEU A 72 -3.22 -12.49 7.41
C LEU A 72 -3.29 -13.97 7.82
N ASP A 73 -2.15 -14.64 7.98
CA ASP A 73 -2.06 -16.05 8.36
C ASP A 73 -1.89 -16.26 9.87
N THR A 74 -1.69 -15.19 10.65
CA THR A 74 -1.53 -15.27 12.11
C THR A 74 -2.83 -15.53 12.86
N ASN A 75 -3.98 -15.32 12.20
CA ASN A 75 -5.32 -15.30 12.80
C ASN A 75 -5.50 -14.26 13.92
N GLN A 76 -4.61 -13.26 14.02
CA GLN A 76 -4.76 -12.16 14.96
C GLN A 76 -5.68 -11.07 14.41
N VAL A 77 -6.43 -10.43 15.30
CA VAL A 77 -7.28 -9.30 14.95
C VAL A 77 -6.39 -8.06 14.81
N LEU A 78 -6.24 -7.59 13.59
CA LEU A 78 -5.55 -6.34 13.28
C LEU A 78 -6.56 -5.19 13.28
N ARG A 79 -6.39 -4.22 14.19
CA ARG A 79 -7.25 -3.04 14.26
C ARG A 79 -7.12 -2.18 13.01
N THR A 80 -5.90 -2.10 12.48
CA THR A 80 -5.58 -1.40 11.25
C THR A 80 -4.66 -2.29 10.43
N PHE A 81 -4.94 -2.45 9.14
CA PHE A 81 -4.02 -3.04 8.17
C PHE A 81 -4.33 -2.47 6.78
N SER A 82 -3.69 -1.37 6.43
CA SER A 82 -4.01 -0.59 5.21
C SER A 82 -2.83 0.29 4.83
N ALA A 83 -2.62 0.54 3.54
CA ALA A 83 -1.42 1.26 3.09
C ALA A 83 -1.35 2.70 3.58
N ASP A 84 -2.49 3.39 3.67
CA ASP A 84 -2.58 4.79 4.09
C ASP A 84 -2.46 5.01 5.61
N ARG A 85 -2.59 3.95 6.41
CA ARG A 85 -2.47 4.03 7.88
C ARG A 85 -1.32 3.21 8.47
N GLY A 86 -0.96 2.09 7.86
CA GLY A 86 -0.01 1.11 8.40
C GLY A 86 -0.70 -0.12 9.01
N LEU A 87 -0.04 -0.72 9.99
CA LEU A 87 -0.53 -1.88 10.76
C LEU A 87 -0.68 -1.52 12.25
N GLU A 88 -1.75 -2.00 12.88
CA GLU A 88 -1.92 -1.95 14.33
C GLU A 88 -2.56 -3.25 14.85
N CYS A 89 -1.91 -3.88 15.82
CA CYS A 89 -2.44 -4.97 16.63
C CYS A 89 -2.51 -4.53 18.10
N TYR A 90 -3.61 -4.85 18.80
CA TYR A 90 -3.73 -4.63 20.24
C TYR A 90 -4.10 -5.94 20.94
N ASN A 91 -3.46 -6.23 22.08
CA ASN A 91 -3.78 -7.43 22.87
C ASN A 91 -5.25 -7.43 23.31
N SER A 92 -5.80 -6.26 23.63
CA SER A 92 -7.20 -6.09 24.06
C SER A 92 -8.22 -6.51 23.01
N ASP A 93 -7.83 -6.53 21.74
CA ASP A 93 -8.70 -6.88 20.62
C ASP A 93 -8.62 -8.36 20.27
N GLN A 94 -7.67 -9.09 20.88
CA GLN A 94 -7.48 -10.51 20.61
C GLN A 94 -8.56 -11.34 21.31
N PRO A 95 -9.18 -12.31 20.60
CA PRO A 95 -10.20 -13.17 21.18
C PRO A 95 -9.66 -13.93 22.40
N GLY A 96 -10.29 -13.72 23.56
CA GLY A 96 -9.89 -14.37 24.82
C GLY A 96 -8.95 -13.55 25.70
N TYR A 97 -8.68 -12.28 25.37
CA TYR A 97 -7.95 -11.36 26.25
C TYR A 97 -8.59 -11.30 27.67
N PRO A 98 -7.81 -11.27 28.77
CA PRO A 98 -6.34 -11.18 28.83
C PRO A 98 -5.59 -12.52 28.79
N PHE A 99 -6.28 -13.63 28.51
CA PHE A 99 -5.70 -14.99 28.58
C PHE A 99 -5.29 -15.55 27.21
N SER A 100 -5.53 -14.82 26.12
CA SER A 100 -5.14 -15.18 24.76
C SER A 100 -3.65 -14.89 24.49
N GLN A 101 -3.16 -15.39 23.36
CA GLN A 101 -1.85 -14.96 22.86
C GLN A 101 -1.84 -13.43 22.65
N PRO A 102 -0.78 -12.73 23.08
CA PRO A 102 -0.59 -11.33 22.77
C PRO A 102 -0.35 -11.15 21.26
N CYS A 103 -0.39 -9.92 20.79
CA CYS A 103 0.06 -9.56 19.45
C CYS A 103 1.45 -10.14 19.18
N GLU A 104 1.59 -10.71 17.99
CA GLU A 104 2.90 -11.03 17.43
C GLU A 104 3.67 -9.72 17.18
N ASP A 105 4.95 -9.90 16.96
CA ASP A 105 5.89 -8.86 16.58
C ASP A 105 5.91 -8.74 15.05
N TYR A 106 5.40 -7.63 14.51
CA TYR A 106 5.20 -7.41 13.08
C TYR A 106 6.17 -6.39 12.50
N LYS A 107 6.49 -6.62 11.23
CA LYS A 107 7.14 -5.64 10.36
C LYS A 107 6.29 -5.41 9.12
N SER A 108 6.35 -4.21 8.56
CA SER A 108 5.60 -3.85 7.36
C SER A 108 6.48 -3.25 6.25
N THR A 109 6.06 -3.40 5.01
CA THR A 109 6.64 -2.72 3.85
C THR A 109 5.52 -2.16 3.00
N VAL A 110 5.81 -1.03 2.34
CA VAL A 110 4.84 -0.35 1.48
C VAL A 110 5.42 -0.14 0.09
N THR A 111 4.55 0.01 -0.89
CA THR A 111 4.94 0.41 -2.24
C THR A 111 4.13 1.60 -2.71
N GLY A 112 4.75 2.46 -3.51
CA GLY A 112 4.11 3.59 -4.16
C GLY A 112 4.43 3.60 -5.66
N LEU A 113 3.62 4.34 -6.41
CA LEU A 113 3.85 4.60 -7.83
C LEU A 113 4.71 5.85 -7.99
N HIS A 114 5.83 5.75 -8.70
CA HIS A 114 6.69 6.88 -9.02
C HIS A 114 6.48 7.32 -10.47
N GLY A 115 6.28 8.62 -10.68
CA GLY A 115 6.24 9.24 -12.01
C GLY A 115 6.87 10.62 -12.00
N GLY A 116 7.81 10.89 -12.92
CA GLY A 116 8.33 12.20 -13.32
C GLY A 116 8.97 13.11 -12.23
N ASN A 117 8.22 13.45 -11.18
CA ASN A 117 8.56 14.39 -10.11
C ASN A 117 8.37 13.84 -8.69
N GLY A 118 8.04 12.56 -8.51
CA GLY A 118 7.88 11.96 -7.17
C GLY A 118 6.90 10.79 -7.14
N CYS A 119 6.47 10.43 -5.93
CA CYS A 119 5.40 9.45 -5.75
C CYS A 119 4.06 10.12 -6.13
N HIS A 120 3.40 9.63 -7.18
CA HIS A 120 2.09 10.10 -7.60
C HIS A 120 1.15 8.91 -7.67
N VAL A 121 -0.01 9.02 -7.02
CA VAL A 121 -1.11 8.08 -7.22
C VAL A 121 -1.72 8.38 -8.58
N THR A 122 -1.30 7.66 -9.61
CA THR A 122 -2.03 7.68 -10.89
C THR A 122 -3.31 6.86 -10.68
N SER A 123 -4.46 7.49 -10.95
CA SER A 123 -5.86 7.02 -11.01
C SER A 123 -6.15 5.50 -11.08
N PRO A 124 -7.42 5.10 -10.82
CA PRO A 124 -7.74 4.08 -9.81
C PRO A 124 -6.89 2.82 -9.96
N VAL A 125 -6.33 2.36 -8.84
CA VAL A 125 -5.54 1.14 -8.71
C VAL A 125 -6.16 0.02 -9.56
N GLU A 126 -5.59 -0.23 -10.74
CA GLU A 126 -5.89 -1.45 -11.49
C GLU A 126 -5.42 -2.59 -10.60
N VAL A 127 -6.38 -3.41 -10.17
CA VAL A 127 -6.10 -4.67 -9.47
C VAL A 127 -4.98 -5.36 -10.26
N VAL A 128 -3.82 -5.57 -9.62
CA VAL A 128 -2.67 -6.19 -10.25
C VAL A 128 -3.17 -7.43 -11.00
N PRO A 129 -3.07 -7.48 -12.34
CA PRO A 129 -3.60 -8.60 -13.09
C PRO A 129 -2.98 -9.88 -12.54
N ASN A 130 -3.81 -10.92 -12.40
CA ASN A 130 -3.28 -12.26 -12.18
C ASN A 130 -2.21 -12.55 -13.26
N ASP A 131 -1.25 -13.41 -12.95
CA ASP A 131 -0.35 -13.90 -13.99
C ASP A 131 -1.15 -14.52 -15.16
N GLU A 132 -0.53 -14.75 -16.33
CA GLU A 132 -1.20 -15.33 -17.50
C GLU A 132 -1.87 -16.71 -17.22
N PHE A 133 -1.65 -17.28 -16.03
CA PHE A 133 -2.26 -18.51 -15.52
C PHE A 133 -3.37 -18.29 -14.49
N GLY A 134 -3.84 -17.05 -14.29
CA GLY A 134 -4.92 -16.73 -13.36
C GLY A 134 -4.54 -16.93 -11.89
N ARG A 135 -3.25 -17.01 -11.57
CA ARG A 135 -2.74 -17.17 -10.21
C ARG A 135 -2.24 -15.82 -9.73
N ALA A 136 -2.79 -15.36 -8.61
CA ALA A 136 -2.17 -14.25 -7.89
C ALA A 136 -0.73 -14.67 -7.55
N PRO A 137 0.29 -13.83 -7.80
CA PRO A 137 1.63 -14.04 -7.27
C PRO A 137 1.50 -14.43 -5.80
N THR A 138 2.29 -15.38 -5.30
CA THR A 138 2.21 -15.80 -3.88
C THR A 138 2.35 -14.61 -2.93
N ARG A 139 3.06 -13.55 -3.35
CA ARG A 139 3.16 -12.25 -2.66
C ARG A 139 1.88 -11.40 -2.72
N SER A 140 1.03 -11.54 -3.73
CA SER A 140 -0.20 -10.75 -3.89
C SER A 140 -1.33 -11.14 -2.97
N ARG A 141 -1.30 -12.33 -2.36
CA ARG A 141 -2.33 -12.74 -1.37
C ARG A 141 -2.24 -11.99 -0.04
N TYR A 142 -1.10 -11.35 0.24
CA TYR A 142 -0.82 -10.69 1.51
C TYR A 142 -0.71 -9.17 1.37
N MET A 143 -1.22 -8.62 0.26
CA MET A 143 -1.22 -7.19 0.00
C MET A 143 -2.58 -6.57 0.30
N VAL A 144 -2.58 -5.44 1.01
CA VAL A 144 -3.79 -4.64 1.22
C VAL A 144 -3.64 -3.30 0.51
N ALA A 145 -4.67 -2.92 -0.26
CA ALA A 145 -4.69 -1.65 -0.98
C ALA A 145 -5.05 -0.49 -0.04
N GLY A 146 -4.42 0.66 -0.27
CA GLY A 146 -4.83 1.92 0.35
C GLY A 146 -6.11 2.46 -0.30
N THR A 147 -6.95 3.11 0.49
CA THR A 147 -8.03 3.93 -0.05
C THR A 147 -7.50 5.29 -0.46
N VAL A 148 -7.82 5.78 -1.67
CA VAL A 148 -7.53 7.16 -2.07
C VAL A 148 -8.38 8.08 -1.21
N SER A 149 -7.76 8.79 -0.26
CA SER A 149 -8.42 9.84 0.50
C SER A 149 -8.52 11.07 -0.41
N ASP A 150 -9.73 11.36 -0.92
CA ASP A 150 -10.04 12.65 -1.55
C ASP A 150 -9.82 13.75 -0.50
N ARG A 151 -8.72 14.51 -0.64
CA ARG A 151 -8.50 15.78 0.07
C ARG A 151 -8.35 16.90 -0.94
#